data_AF-A0A3D8IPM9-F1
#
_entry.id   AF-A0A3D8IPM9-F1
#
_cell.length_a   1.000
_cell.length_b   1.000
_cell.length_c   1.000
_cell.angle_alpha   90.00
_cell.angle_beta   90.00
_cell.angle_gamma   90.00
#
_symmetry.space_group_name_H-M   'P 1'
#
loop_
_entity.id
_entity.type
_entity.pdbx_description
1 polymer ?
#
loop_
_entity_poly.entity_id
_entity_poly.type
_entity_poly.pdbx_seq_one_letter_code
_entity_poly.pdbx_strand_id
1 'polypeptide(L)'
;MKYLWILGFVLGSMYLGAREITKKMQDMEYSINVMQKGFFYNDRAQIITGLKQFKQTYGEFKKYNIYDYLNSSQNMEENIVLNTLKRDEENIQALQDALQNNQILKAAEIHAGILHSCTVCHAITRGW
;
A
#
# COMPACT_ATOMS: atom_id res chain seq x y z
N MET A 1 23.86 -24.35 25.28
CA MET A 1 23.24 -23.07 25.69
C MET A 1 23.48 -21.92 24.72
N LYS A 2 24.69 -21.68 24.17
CA LYS A 2 24.93 -20.58 23.20
C LYS A 2 24.01 -20.56 21.97
N TYR A 3 23.62 -21.72 21.45
CA TYR A 3 22.75 -21.82 20.26
C TYR A 3 21.27 -21.48 20.53
N LEU A 4 20.80 -21.58 21.79
CA LEU A 4 19.42 -21.21 22.14
C LEU A 4 19.18 -19.70 22.05
N TRP A 5 20.19 -18.88 22.36
CA TRP A 5 20.10 -17.43 22.28
C TRP A 5 20.11 -16.92 20.84
N ILE A 6 20.88 -17.59 19.97
CA ILE A 6 20.94 -17.25 18.53
C ILE A 6 19.62 -17.61 17.84
N LEU A 7 19.02 -18.76 18.17
CA LEU A 7 17.69 -19.14 17.66
C LEU A 7 16.58 -18.18 18.14
N GLY A 8 16.62 -17.73 19.40
CA GLY A 8 15.67 -16.74 19.92
C GLY A 8 15.76 -15.37 19.23
N PHE A 9 16.97 -14.94 18.85
CA PHE A 9 17.19 -13.65 18.19
C PHE A 9 16.71 -13.65 16.73
N VAL A 10 16.90 -14.75 16.00
CA VAL A 10 16.44 -14.89 14.60
C VAL A 10 14.90 -15.01 14.51
N LEU A 11 14.26 -15.70 15.45
CA LEU A 11 12.80 -15.77 15.49
C LEU A 11 12.18 -14.41 15.86
N GLY A 12 12.78 -13.64 16.76
CA GLY A 12 12.28 -12.32 17.17
C GLY A 12 12.30 -11.26 16.05
N SER A 13 13.30 -11.29 15.16
CA SER A 13 13.41 -10.32 14.07
C SER A 13 12.38 -10.54 12.96
N MET A 14 12.01 -11.79 12.66
CA MET A 14 10.99 -12.10 11.64
C MET A 14 9.59 -11.63 12.08
N TYR A 15 9.24 -11.80 13.35
CA TYR A 15 7.94 -11.34 13.90
C TYR A 15 7.80 -9.81 13.87
N LEU A 16 8.89 -9.08 14.03
CA LEU A 16 8.88 -7.61 13.95
C LEU A 16 8.63 -7.12 12.52
N GLY A 17 9.22 -7.77 11.50
CA GLY A 17 9.04 -7.40 10.09
C GLY A 17 7.58 -7.52 9.62
N ALA A 18 6.93 -8.65 9.90
CA ALA A 18 5.53 -8.88 9.52
C ALA A 18 4.56 -7.90 10.21
N ARG A 19 4.85 -7.53 11.47
CA ARG A 19 4.06 -6.55 12.23
C ARG A 19 4.17 -5.15 11.62
N GLU A 20 5.37 -4.73 11.21
CA GLU A 20 5.57 -3.43 10.59
C GLU A 20 4.89 -3.34 9.22
N ILE A 21 5.00 -4.38 8.37
CA ILE A 21 4.28 -4.45 7.09
C ILE A 21 2.77 -4.33 7.29
N THR A 22 2.22 -5.07 8.26
CA THR A 22 0.79 -5.01 8.60
C THR A 22 0.38 -3.61 9.02
N LYS A 23 1.20 -2.94 9.84
CA LYS A 23 0.96 -1.56 10.25
C LYS A 23 0.97 -0.60 9.06
N LYS A 24 1.91 -0.72 8.12
CA LYS A 24 1.92 0.12 6.91
C LYS A 24 0.69 -0.09 6.05
N MET A 25 0.22 -1.33 5.91
CA MET A 25 -1.03 -1.63 5.20
C MET A 25 -2.24 -0.95 5.86
N GLN A 26 -2.32 -0.95 7.20
CA GLN A 26 -3.39 -0.25 7.93
C GLN A 26 -3.29 1.28 7.79
N ASP A 27 -2.08 1.83 7.83
CA ASP A 27 -1.84 3.26 7.64
C ASP A 27 -2.21 3.69 6.19
N MET A 28 -1.98 2.83 5.19
CA MET A 28 -2.44 3.03 3.80
C MET A 28 -3.97 2.96 3.68
N GLU A 29 -4.61 1.94 4.27
CA GLU A 29 -6.08 1.81 4.32
C GLU A 29 -6.73 3.06 4.92
N TYR A 30 -6.21 3.54 6.05
CA TYR A 30 -6.68 4.76 6.69
C TYR A 30 -6.60 5.95 5.73
N SER A 31 -5.48 6.11 5.02
CA SER A 31 -5.27 7.21 4.07
C SER A 31 -6.24 7.14 2.88
N ILE A 32 -6.53 5.94 2.37
CA ILE A 32 -7.54 5.69 1.33
C ILE A 32 -8.93 6.10 1.82
N ASN A 33 -9.28 5.74 3.05
CA ASN A 33 -10.57 6.10 3.67
C ASN A 33 -10.71 7.61 3.91
N VAL A 34 -9.63 8.30 4.27
CA VAL A 34 -9.60 9.77 4.37
C VAL A 34 -9.89 10.40 3.00
N MET A 35 -9.21 9.96 1.94
CA MET A 35 -9.49 10.45 0.58
C MET A 35 -10.93 10.17 0.15
N GLN A 36 -11.42 8.95 0.39
CA GLN A 36 -12.79 8.55 0.04
C GLN A 36 -13.83 9.47 0.70
N LYS A 37 -13.67 9.76 2.00
CA LYS A 37 -14.53 10.72 2.71
C LYS A 37 -14.44 12.11 2.07
N GLY A 38 -13.23 12.56 1.72
CA GLY A 38 -13.02 13.82 1.05
C GLY A 38 -13.76 13.92 -0.29
N PHE A 39 -13.74 12.87 -1.11
CA PHE A 39 -14.51 12.83 -2.36
C PHE A 39 -16.03 12.87 -2.11
N PHE A 40 -16.55 12.12 -1.13
CA PHE A 40 -17.99 12.12 -0.82
C PHE A 40 -18.52 13.47 -0.34
N TYR A 41 -17.73 14.21 0.42
CA TYR A 41 -18.14 15.50 0.99
C TYR A 41 -17.61 16.71 0.22
N ASN A 42 -16.97 16.49 -0.93
CA ASN A 42 -16.31 17.54 -1.71
C ASN A 42 -15.30 18.36 -0.87
N ASP A 43 -14.61 17.69 0.06
CA ASP A 43 -13.58 18.28 0.92
C ASP A 43 -12.20 18.07 0.30
N ARG A 44 -11.76 19.08 -0.47
CA ARG A 44 -10.44 19.05 -1.14
C ARG A 44 -9.28 19.00 -0.16
N ALA A 45 -9.40 19.60 1.03
CA ALA A 45 -8.34 19.57 2.02
C ALA A 45 -8.17 18.16 2.60
N GLN A 46 -9.29 17.45 2.80
CA GLN A 46 -9.28 16.06 3.23
C GLN A 46 -8.69 15.13 2.16
N ILE A 47 -9.03 15.32 0.88
CA ILE A 47 -8.42 14.55 -0.23
C ILE A 47 -6.91 14.76 -0.27
N ILE A 48 -6.44 16.00 -0.19
CA ILE A 48 -5.00 16.33 -0.21
C ILE A 48 -4.28 15.73 1.00
N THR A 49 -4.89 15.81 2.18
CA THR A 49 -4.36 15.20 3.41
C THR A 49 -4.19 13.70 3.25
N GLY A 50 -5.24 13.00 2.79
CA GLY A 50 -5.21 11.56 2.58
C GLY A 50 -4.19 11.15 1.52
N LEU A 51 -4.07 11.89 0.41
CA LEU A 51 -3.06 11.64 -0.61
C LEU A 51 -1.64 11.78 -0.07
N LYS A 52 -1.37 12.84 0.71
CA LYS A 52 -0.06 13.06 1.31
C LYS A 52 0.32 11.91 2.25
N GLN A 53 -0.61 11.50 3.10
CA GLN A 53 -0.41 10.38 4.02
C GLN A 53 -0.17 9.07 3.26
N PHE A 54 -1.01 8.79 2.26
CA PHE A 54 -0.88 7.60 1.42
C PHE A 54 0.47 7.56 0.70
N LYS A 55 0.87 8.65 0.05
CA LYS A 55 2.16 8.75 -0.67
C LYS A 55 3.35 8.50 0.26
N GLN A 56 3.32 9.05 1.48
CA GLN A 56 4.37 8.81 2.46
C GLN A 56 4.42 7.34 2.88
N THR A 57 3.30 6.78 3.33
CA THR A 57 3.23 5.40 3.81
C THR A 57 3.55 4.40 2.70
N TYR A 58 3.08 4.65 1.48
CA TYR A 58 3.39 3.84 0.30
C TYR A 58 4.88 3.85 -0.02
N GLY A 59 5.52 5.03 0.05
CA GLY A 59 6.96 5.18 -0.14
C GLY A 59 7.80 4.45 0.92
N GLU A 60 7.27 4.27 2.14
CA GLU A 60 7.88 3.45 3.18
C GLU A 60 7.61 1.96 2.94
N PHE A 61 6.39 1.60 2.53
CA PHE A 61 5.98 0.23 2.26
C PHE A 61 6.76 -0.41 1.10
N LYS A 62 6.98 0.31 -0.01
CA LYS A 62 7.70 -0.22 -1.18
C LYS A 62 9.18 -0.58 -0.94
N LYS A 63 9.70 -0.32 0.27
CA LYS A 63 11.06 -0.69 0.69
C LYS A 63 11.15 -2.11 1.23
N TYR A 64 10.02 -2.71 1.63
CA TYR A 64 9.99 -4.12 2.06
C TYR A 64 10.22 -5.04 0.87
N ASN A 65 10.78 -6.22 1.14
CA ASN A 65 10.96 -7.22 0.11
C ASN A 65 9.58 -7.80 -0.23
N ILE A 66 9.29 -7.99 -1.52
CA ILE A 66 8.03 -8.58 -1.94
C ILE A 66 7.81 -9.98 -1.35
N TYR A 67 8.90 -10.72 -1.10
CA TYR A 67 8.84 -12.05 -0.47
C TYR A 67 8.54 -11.99 1.04
N ASP A 68 8.52 -10.80 1.66
CA ASP A 68 8.05 -10.63 3.03
C ASP A 68 6.52 -10.78 3.13
N TYR A 69 5.81 -10.71 2.00
CA TYR A 69 4.35 -10.82 1.92
C TYR A 69 3.85 -11.67 0.73
N LEU A 70 4.76 -12.32 -0.01
CA LEU A 70 4.46 -13.40 -0.95
C LEU A 70 4.88 -14.74 -0.35
N ASN A 71 3.97 -15.71 -0.35
CA ASN A 71 4.28 -17.08 0.02
C ASN A 71 5.03 -17.78 -1.11
N SER A 72 5.82 -18.82 -0.78
CA SER A 72 6.60 -19.57 -1.79
C SER A 72 5.75 -20.18 -2.92
N SER A 73 4.48 -20.50 -2.64
CA SER A 73 3.52 -20.98 -3.64
C SER A 73 3.04 -19.90 -4.62
N GLN A 74 3.30 -18.62 -4.32
CA GLN A 74 2.88 -17.45 -5.10
C GLN A 74 4.03 -16.82 -5.88
N ASN A 75 5.23 -17.42 -5.90
CA ASN A 75 6.40 -16.84 -6.56
C ASN A 75 6.20 -16.60 -8.06
N MET A 76 5.32 -17.36 -8.74
CA MET A 76 4.99 -17.14 -10.15
C MET A 76 4.17 -15.85 -10.37
N GLU A 77 3.54 -15.32 -9.32
CA GLU A 77 2.71 -14.12 -9.33
C GLU A 77 3.50 -12.84 -8.99
N GLU A 78 4.81 -12.96 -8.76
CA GLU A 78 5.72 -11.84 -8.46
C GLU A 78 5.57 -10.69 -9.45
N ASN A 79 5.52 -11.00 -10.76
CA ASN A 79 5.37 -9.98 -11.80
C ASN A 79 4.06 -9.21 -11.67
N ILE A 80 2.96 -9.87 -11.25
CA ILE A 80 1.67 -9.21 -11.07
C ILE A 80 1.74 -8.26 -9.86
N VAL A 81 2.37 -8.70 -8.77
CA VAL A 81 2.58 -7.84 -7.59
C VAL A 81 3.45 -6.64 -7.94
N LEU A 82 4.60 -6.84 -8.59
CA LEU A 82 5.49 -5.74 -8.99
C LEU A 82 4.80 -4.76 -9.93
N ASN A 83 4.04 -5.25 -10.91
CA ASN A 83 3.27 -4.40 -11.81
C ASN A 83 2.16 -3.62 -11.08
N THR A 84 1.54 -4.23 -10.08
CA THR A 84 0.52 -3.58 -9.24
C THR A 84 1.14 -2.44 -8.44
N LEU A 85 2.31 -2.68 -7.82
CA LEU A 85 3.04 -1.64 -7.08
C LEU A 85 3.49 -0.50 -8.00
N LYS A 86 3.99 -0.82 -9.19
CA LYS A 86 4.35 0.21 -10.17
C LYS A 86 3.14 1.05 -10.57
N ARG A 87 2.00 0.41 -10.82
CA ARG A 87 0.75 1.08 -11.17
C ARG A 87 0.26 2.01 -10.06
N ASP A 88 0.39 1.61 -8.80
CA ASP A 88 0.02 2.47 -7.68
C ASP A 88 0.93 3.69 -7.56
N GLU A 89 2.23 3.55 -7.83
CA GLU A 89 3.15 4.70 -7.88
C GLU A 89 2.77 5.69 -8.99
N GLU A 90 2.42 5.18 -10.17
CA GLU A 90 1.91 5.98 -11.29
C GLU A 90 0.57 6.66 -10.94
N ASN A 91 -0.36 5.93 -10.33
CA ASN A 91 -1.65 6.47 -9.90
C ASN A 91 -1.52 7.53 -8.82
N ILE A 92 -0.59 7.39 -7.86
CA ILE A 92 -0.32 8.41 -6.84
C ILE A 92 0.10 9.72 -7.49
N GLN A 93 0.99 9.66 -8.49
CA GLN A 93 1.44 10.85 -9.21
C GLN A 93 0.30 11.44 -10.05
N ALA A 94 -0.43 10.62 -10.81
CA ALA A 94 -1.55 11.07 -11.62
C ALA A 94 -2.68 11.69 -10.76
N LEU A 95 -2.93 11.15 -9.57
CA LEU A 95 -3.90 11.69 -8.62
C LEU A 95 -3.46 13.07 -8.11
N GLN A 96 -2.17 13.22 -7.80
CA GLN A 96 -1.59 14.51 -7.40
C GLN A 96 -1.77 15.54 -8.52
N ASP A 97 -1.45 15.17 -9.77
CA ASP A 97 -1.53 16.06 -10.93
C ASP A 97 -2.99 16.45 -11.23
N ALA A 98 -3.93 15.49 -11.18
CA ALA A 98 -5.35 15.76 -11.37
C ALA A 98 -5.89 16.75 -10.33
N LEU A 99 -5.49 16.60 -9.05
CA LEU A 99 -5.89 17.53 -8.00
C LEU A 99 -5.30 18.92 -8.23
N GLN A 100 -4.02 19.03 -8.59
CA GLN A 100 -3.35 20.30 -8.90
C GLN A 100 -4.02 21.05 -10.06
N ASN A 101 -4.52 20.31 -11.06
CA ASN A 101 -5.24 20.84 -12.22
C ASN A 101 -6.76 20.99 -12.00
N ASN A 102 -7.25 20.84 -10.76
CA ASN A 102 -8.67 20.91 -10.39
C ASN A 102 -9.58 19.90 -11.14
N GLN A 103 -9.02 18.79 -11.61
CA GLN A 103 -9.74 17.72 -12.31
C GLN A 103 -10.33 16.72 -11.30
N ILE A 104 -11.30 17.16 -10.50
CA ILE A 104 -11.80 16.39 -9.34
C ILE A 104 -12.42 15.04 -9.72
N LEU A 105 -13.19 14.96 -10.81
CA LEU A 105 -13.75 13.69 -11.28
C LEU A 105 -12.66 12.71 -11.73
N LYS A 106 -11.60 13.24 -12.38
CA LYS A 106 -10.45 12.41 -12.78
C LYS A 106 -9.68 11.92 -11.57
N ALA A 107 -9.50 12.78 -10.56
CA ALA A 107 -8.90 12.39 -9.29
C ALA A 107 -9.70 11.27 -8.59
N ALA A 108 -11.04 11.33 -8.60
CA ALA A 108 -11.88 10.28 -8.03
C ALA A 108 -11.76 8.95 -8.80
N GLU A 109 -11.69 8.99 -10.12
CA GLU A 109 -11.46 7.80 -10.96
C GLU A 109 -10.11 7.14 -10.65
N ILE A 110 -9.05 7.95 -10.53
CA ILE A 110 -7.71 7.45 -10.20
C ILE A 110 -7.67 6.86 -8.78
N HIS A 111 -8.34 7.50 -7.81
CA HIS A 111 -8.48 6.95 -6.45
C HIS A 111 -9.15 5.57 -6.45
N ALA A 112 -10.23 5.38 -7.22
CA ALA A 112 -10.84 4.06 -7.39
C ALA A 112 -9.88 3.06 -8.06
N GLY A 113 -9.03 3.51 -8.98
CA GLY A 113 -7.96 2.73 -9.58
C GLY A 113 -6.93 2.23 -8.57
N ILE A 114 -6.52 3.07 -7.61
CA ILE A 114 -5.64 2.67 -6.50
C ILE A 114 -6.31 1.58 -5.64
N LEU A 115 -7.59 1.76 -5.29
CA LEU A 115 -8.32 0.76 -4.52
C LEU A 115 -8.38 -0.58 -5.27
N HIS A 116 -8.62 -0.54 -6.58
CA HIS A 116 -8.59 -1.74 -7.42
C HIS A 116 -7.23 -2.44 -7.40
N SER A 117 -6.12 -1.71 -7.59
CA SER A 117 -4.77 -2.28 -7.47
C SER A 117 -4.55 -2.96 -6.11
N CYS A 118 -4.97 -2.31 -5.02
CA CYS A 118 -4.89 -2.89 -3.67
C CYS A 118 -5.64 -4.24 -3.61
N THR A 119 -6.84 -4.32 -4.18
CA THR A 119 -7.62 -5.57 -4.22
C THR A 119 -6.97 -6.66 -5.07
N VAL A 120 -6.32 -6.31 -6.19
CA VAL A 120 -5.58 -7.27 -7.03
C VAL A 120 -4.42 -7.88 -6.24
N CYS A 121 -3.62 -7.05 -5.57
CA CYS A 121 -2.51 -7.54 -4.74
C CYS A 121 -3.02 -8.41 -3.57
N HIS A 122 -4.12 -8.01 -2.93
CA HIS A 122 -4.73 -8.79 -1.85
C HIS A 122 -5.29 -10.13 -2.33
N ALA A 123 -5.91 -10.20 -3.51
CA ALA A 123 -6.41 -11.45 -4.04
C ALA A 123 -5.28 -12.48 -4.20
N ILE A 124 -4.12 -12.04 -4.70
CA ILE A 124 -2.93 -12.88 -4.85
C ILE A 124 -2.35 -13.27 -3.49
N THR A 125 -1.99 -12.28 -2.68
CA THR A 125 -1.22 -12.49 -1.44
C THR A 125 -2.03 -13.14 -0.32
N ARG A 126 -3.35 -12.90 -0.28
CA ARG A 126 -4.27 -13.41 0.76
C ARG A 126 -5.18 -14.55 0.28
N GLY A 127 -5.13 -14.91 -1.01
CA GLY A 127 -5.88 -16.03 -1.58
C GLY A 127 -7.39 -15.82 -1.58
N TRP A 128 -7.85 -14.67 -2.06
CA TRP A 128 -9.29 -14.45 -2.33
C TRP A 128 -9.77 -15.25 -3.54
#